data_AF-A0A9N9BVD1-F1
#
_entry.id   AF-A0A9N9BVD1-F1
#
_cell.length_a   1.000
_cell.length_b   1.000
_cell.length_c   1.000
_cell.angle_alpha   90.00
_cell.angle_beta   90.00
_cell.angle_gamma   90.00
#
_symmetry.space_group_name_H-M   'P 1'
#
loop_
_entity.id
_entity.type
_entity.pdbx_description
1 polymer ?
#
loop_
_entity_poly.entity_id
_entity_poly.type
_entity_poly.pdbx_seq_one_letter_code
_entity_poly.pdbx_strand_id
1 'polypeptide(L)'
;MSYMFVQMIYGISTNSLGLISDSIHMFFDCMALGVGLFAAIMSKWPANNKFTYGYERVETLSGFINGIFLVLISVFILFEAIQRLFNPPEMNTDRLLLEHWHEHHQHPHQHEHGDNANLEGIYLHVLADALGSIGVIVSTILIEHFGWTGFDPIASIFIAGLIFMSVIPLLRHSTGVLMLIISDDMIGNIDIALQEVLHVSGVTSYSLAKFWPSDGECFAGNVHVQATADADTQDIASEVTRILKSHINGLNDLAVQIEKANGFESCFCVVISDMVGGIEFDRVKAN
;
A
#
# COMPACT_ATOMS: atom_id res chain seq x y z
N MET A 1 -7.76 -23.75 0.03
CA MET A 1 -9.16 -24.05 0.38
C MET A 1 -9.45 -25.52 0.67
N SER A 2 -9.29 -26.47 -0.27
CA SER A 2 -9.61 -27.90 -0.04
C SER A 2 -8.79 -28.53 1.09
N TYR A 3 -7.49 -28.21 1.15
CA TYR A 3 -6.57 -28.70 2.17
C TYR A 3 -6.93 -28.25 3.60
N MET A 4 -7.28 -26.97 3.79
CA MET A 4 -7.76 -26.41 5.06
C MET A 4 -8.93 -27.19 5.66
N PHE A 5 -9.92 -27.58 4.84
CA PHE A 5 -11.07 -28.36 5.33
C PHE A 5 -10.66 -29.77 5.78
N VAL A 6 -9.74 -30.41 5.07
CA VAL A 6 -9.19 -31.72 5.45
C VAL A 6 -8.46 -31.62 6.79
N GLN A 7 -7.62 -30.60 6.95
CA GLN A 7 -6.82 -30.38 8.15
C GLN A 7 -7.68 -30.00 9.37
N MET A 8 -8.72 -29.18 9.17
CA MET A 8 -9.69 -28.83 10.21
C MET A 8 -10.45 -30.07 10.70
N ILE A 9 -10.95 -30.89 9.77
CA ILE A 9 -11.68 -32.13 10.13
C ILE A 9 -10.75 -33.10 10.85
N TYR A 10 -9.51 -33.24 10.38
CA TYR A 10 -8.52 -34.10 11.02
C TYR A 10 -8.12 -33.59 12.41
N GLY A 11 -7.91 -32.27 12.58
CA GLY A 11 -7.60 -31.64 13.86
C GLY A 11 -8.70 -31.81 14.91
N ILE A 12 -9.96 -31.63 14.52
CA ILE A 12 -11.11 -31.89 15.41
C ILE A 12 -11.20 -33.38 15.75
N SER A 13 -11.03 -34.26 14.76
CA SER A 13 -11.12 -35.72 14.97
C SER A 13 -10.00 -36.25 15.88
N THR A 14 -8.85 -35.58 15.88
CA THR A 14 -7.65 -35.98 16.63
C THR A 14 -7.47 -35.20 17.95
N ASN A 15 -8.39 -34.27 18.27
CA ASN A 15 -8.29 -33.29 19.36
C ASN A 15 -6.93 -32.57 19.39
N SER A 16 -6.36 -32.29 18.22
CA SER A 16 -5.06 -31.63 18.10
C SER A 16 -5.25 -30.12 18.01
N LEU A 17 -4.91 -29.43 19.10
CA LEU A 17 -4.95 -27.96 19.15
C LEU A 17 -4.02 -27.31 18.11
N GLY A 18 -2.88 -27.94 17.81
CA GLY A 18 -1.96 -27.46 16.78
C GLY A 18 -2.57 -27.49 15.37
N LEU A 19 -3.22 -28.59 14.99
CA LEU A 19 -3.90 -28.71 13.70
C LEU A 19 -5.10 -27.75 13.56
N ILE A 20 -5.80 -27.52 14.67
CA ILE A 20 -6.90 -26.55 14.71
C ILE A 20 -6.36 -25.11 14.53
N SER A 21 -5.26 -24.77 15.21
CA SER A 21 -4.62 -23.45 15.06
C SER A 21 -4.17 -23.21 13.62
N ASP A 22 -3.47 -24.17 13.01
CA ASP A 22 -2.99 -24.07 11.63
C ASP A 22 -4.13 -23.92 10.61
N SER A 23 -5.22 -24.69 10.80
CA SER A 23 -6.41 -24.58 9.94
C SER A 23 -7.09 -23.21 10.03
N ILE A 24 -7.05 -22.56 11.20
CA ILE A 24 -7.58 -21.19 11.38
C ILE A 24 -6.67 -20.16 10.70
N HIS A 25 -5.35 -20.32 10.78
CA HIS A 25 -4.41 -19.45 10.06
C HIS A 25 -4.63 -19.51 8.54
N MET A 26 -4.67 -20.73 7.98
CA MET A 26 -4.95 -20.93 6.55
C MET A 26 -6.31 -20.37 6.10
N PHE A 27 -7.30 -20.34 7.00
CA PHE A 27 -8.60 -19.74 6.71
C PHE A 27 -8.49 -18.22 6.52
N PHE A 28 -7.78 -17.53 7.41
CA PHE A 28 -7.58 -16.08 7.30
C PHE A 28 -6.75 -15.72 6.07
N ASP A 29 -5.76 -16.53 5.73
CA ASP A 29 -4.96 -16.39 4.50
C ASP A 29 -5.81 -16.52 3.23
N CYS A 30 -6.71 -17.49 3.22
CA CYS A 30 -7.64 -17.68 2.12
C CYS A 30 -8.69 -16.56 2.05
N MET A 31 -9.16 -16.06 3.19
CA MET A 31 -10.06 -14.90 3.26
C MET A 31 -9.38 -13.64 2.72
N ALA A 32 -8.13 -13.40 3.10
CA ALA A 32 -7.29 -12.32 2.59
C ALA A 32 -7.19 -12.34 1.06
N LEU A 33 -6.91 -13.51 0.46
CA LEU A 33 -6.91 -13.66 -1.00
C LEU A 33 -8.28 -13.38 -1.63
N GLY A 34 -9.35 -13.85 -1.01
CA GLY A 34 -10.72 -13.59 -1.47
C GLY A 34 -11.06 -12.10 -1.48
N VAL A 35 -10.71 -11.39 -0.40
CA VAL A 35 -10.90 -9.94 -0.27
C VAL A 35 -10.01 -9.17 -1.24
N GLY A 36 -8.76 -9.60 -1.44
CA GLY A 36 -7.85 -9.04 -2.44
C GLY A 36 -8.38 -9.16 -3.85
N LEU A 37 -8.81 -10.37 -4.25
CA LEU A 37 -9.39 -10.62 -5.57
C LEU A 37 -10.69 -9.82 -5.78
N PHE A 38 -11.56 -9.80 -4.78
CA PHE A 38 -12.79 -9.02 -4.85
C PHE A 38 -12.50 -7.52 -5.01
N ALA A 39 -11.51 -6.99 -4.28
CA ALA A 39 -11.09 -5.60 -4.40
C ALA A 39 -10.50 -5.29 -5.78
N ALA A 40 -9.68 -6.19 -6.35
CA ALA A 40 -9.12 -6.05 -7.69
C ALA A 40 -10.18 -6.15 -8.81
N ILE A 41 -11.28 -6.88 -8.58
CA ILE A 41 -12.44 -6.86 -9.48
C ILE A 41 -13.20 -5.55 -9.33
N MET A 42 -13.39 -5.10 -8.09
CA MET A 42 -14.13 -3.88 -7.79
C MET A 42 -13.40 -2.63 -8.25
N SER A 43 -12.06 -2.60 -8.24
CA SER A 43 -11.27 -1.45 -8.72
C SER A 43 -11.51 -1.14 -10.19
N LYS A 44 -11.88 -2.15 -10.99
CA LYS A 44 -12.21 -2.01 -12.42
C LYS A 44 -13.65 -1.55 -12.70
N TRP A 45 -14.46 -1.29 -11.67
CA TRP A 45 -15.84 -0.84 -11.87
C TRP A 45 -15.91 0.64 -12.27
N PRO A 46 -16.86 1.02 -13.14
CA PRO A 46 -17.03 2.41 -13.54
C PRO A 46 -17.45 3.29 -12.36
N ALA A 47 -17.06 4.56 -12.41
CA ALA A 47 -17.48 5.58 -11.45
C ALA A 47 -19.00 5.73 -11.40
N ASN A 48 -19.53 6.12 -10.23
CA ASN A 48 -20.95 6.38 -10.03
C ASN A 48 -21.17 7.63 -9.17
N ASN A 49 -22.43 8.04 -8.97
CA ASN A 49 -22.76 9.27 -8.23
C ASN A 49 -22.29 9.27 -6.76
N LYS A 50 -21.99 8.11 -6.17
CA LYS A 50 -21.42 8.01 -4.81
C LYS A 50 -19.89 7.97 -4.84
N PHE A 51 -19.31 7.26 -5.81
CA PHE A 51 -17.88 7.12 -6.03
C PHE A 51 -17.50 7.86 -7.32
N THR A 52 -17.42 9.19 -7.21
CA THR A 52 -17.22 10.09 -8.37
C THR A 52 -15.85 9.92 -9.03
N TYR A 53 -14.85 9.50 -8.26
CA TYR A 53 -13.50 9.19 -8.73
C TYR A 53 -13.29 7.68 -9.00
N GLY A 54 -14.34 6.86 -9.00
CA GLY A 54 -14.23 5.42 -9.21
C GLY A 54 -13.84 4.61 -7.97
N TYR A 55 -13.48 3.35 -8.18
CA TYR A 55 -13.22 2.35 -7.14
C TYR A 55 -11.75 1.95 -7.00
N GLU A 56 -10.85 2.63 -7.71
CA GLU A 56 -9.42 2.28 -7.83
C GLU A 56 -8.75 2.10 -6.46
N ARG A 57 -9.02 3.02 -5.52
CA ARG A 57 -8.43 3.01 -4.16
C ARG A 57 -8.83 1.83 -3.28
N VAL A 58 -9.88 1.09 -3.63
CA VAL A 58 -10.33 -0.07 -2.85
C VAL A 58 -9.26 -1.17 -2.89
N GLU A 59 -8.59 -1.32 -4.02
CA GLU A 59 -7.50 -2.27 -4.14
C GLU A 59 -6.36 -1.96 -3.17
N THR A 60 -5.92 -0.70 -3.12
CA THR A 60 -4.91 -0.24 -2.15
C THR A 60 -5.37 -0.41 -0.69
N LEU A 61 -6.64 -0.10 -0.41
CA LEU A 61 -7.21 -0.25 0.93
C LEU A 61 -7.24 -1.73 1.37
N SER A 62 -7.62 -2.62 0.46
CA SER A 62 -7.60 -4.08 0.69
C SER A 62 -6.18 -4.57 0.97
N GLY A 63 -5.20 -4.15 0.15
CA GLY A 63 -3.79 -4.45 0.35
C GLY A 63 -3.26 -3.96 1.71
N PHE A 64 -3.65 -2.75 2.14
CA PHE A 64 -3.28 -2.20 3.45
C PHE A 64 -3.85 -3.03 4.61
N ILE A 65 -5.15 -3.36 4.55
CA ILE A 65 -5.81 -4.20 5.56
C ILE A 65 -5.14 -5.59 5.62
N ASN A 66 -4.85 -6.17 4.47
CA ASN A 66 -4.16 -7.44 4.38
C ASN A 66 -2.74 -7.39 4.97
N GLY A 67 -1.98 -6.32 4.70
CA GLY A 67 -0.69 -6.09 5.34
C GLY A 67 -0.79 -6.05 6.87
N ILE A 68 -1.84 -5.41 7.43
CA ILE A 68 -2.06 -5.42 8.88
C ILE A 68 -2.31 -6.84 9.39
N PHE A 69 -3.12 -7.65 8.68
CA PHE A 69 -3.35 -9.05 9.06
C PHE A 69 -2.07 -9.87 9.05
N LEU A 70 -1.22 -9.72 8.03
CA LEU A 70 0.07 -10.41 7.97
C LEU A 70 1.00 -10.03 9.12
N VAL A 71 1.00 -8.76 9.55
CA VAL A 71 1.75 -8.34 10.76
C VAL A 71 1.21 -9.02 12.01
N LEU A 72 -0.11 -9.09 12.17
CA LEU A 72 -0.73 -9.75 13.33
C LEU A 72 -0.41 -11.25 13.35
N ILE A 73 -0.48 -11.93 12.20
CA ILE A 73 -0.15 -13.35 12.07
C ILE A 73 1.34 -13.58 12.36
N SER A 74 2.24 -12.76 11.79
CA SER A 74 3.68 -12.86 12.05
C SER A 74 4.01 -12.71 13.54
N VAL A 75 3.40 -11.73 14.22
CA VAL A 75 3.59 -11.53 15.67
C VAL A 75 3.05 -12.72 16.47
N PHE A 76 1.91 -13.29 16.07
CA PHE A 76 1.35 -14.49 16.70
C PHE A 76 2.28 -15.70 16.56
N ILE A 77 2.78 -15.98 15.35
CA ILE A 77 3.74 -17.06 15.08
C ILE A 77 5.00 -16.88 15.92
N LEU A 78 5.51 -15.64 16.03
CA LEU A 78 6.67 -15.33 16.84
C LEU A 78 6.43 -15.67 18.32
N PHE A 79 5.27 -15.32 18.88
CA PHE A 79 4.93 -15.66 20.27
C PHE A 79 4.79 -17.18 20.47
N GLU A 80 4.12 -17.88 19.54
CA GLU A 80 3.97 -19.34 19.62
C GLU A 80 5.33 -20.04 19.56
N ALA A 81 6.22 -19.61 18.65
CA ALA A 81 7.56 -20.15 18.53
C ALA A 81 8.39 -19.93 19.80
N ILE A 82 8.34 -18.72 20.38
CA ILE A 82 9.00 -18.44 21.66
C ILE A 82 8.44 -19.33 22.77
N GLN A 83 7.11 -19.51 22.83
CA GLN A 83 6.48 -20.38 23.82
C GLN A 83 6.92 -21.85 23.68
N ARG A 84 6.99 -22.37 22.44
CA ARG A 84 7.47 -23.73 22.16
C ARG A 84 8.94 -23.93 22.54
N LEU A 85 9.76 -22.87 22.46
CA LEU A 85 11.16 -22.91 22.90
C LEU A 85 11.31 -23.09 24.42
N PHE A 86 10.44 -22.46 25.22
CA PHE A 86 10.49 -22.52 26.69
C PHE A 86 9.70 -23.69 27.28
N ASN A 87 8.58 -24.06 26.68
CA ASN A 87 7.75 -25.19 27.11
C ASN A 87 7.52 -26.11 25.91
N PRO A 88 8.47 -27.02 25.62
CA PRO A 88 8.27 -28.01 24.57
C PRO A 88 7.06 -28.88 24.91
N PRO A 89 6.03 -28.95 24.06
CA PRO A 89 4.88 -29.82 24.31
C PRO A 89 5.34 -31.29 24.36
N GLU A 90 4.72 -32.12 25.22
CA GLU A 90 4.94 -33.56 25.24
C GLU A 90 4.43 -34.19 23.94
N MET A 91 5.33 -34.57 23.03
CA MET A 91 4.97 -35.09 21.70
C MET A 91 4.97 -36.62 21.70
N ASN A 92 3.80 -37.23 21.43
CA ASN A 92 3.71 -38.65 21.09
C ASN A 92 4.25 -38.85 19.66
N THR A 93 5.34 -39.59 19.57
CA THR A 93 6.25 -39.73 18.42
C THR A 93 5.61 -40.33 17.15
N ASP A 94 4.39 -40.88 17.23
CA ASP A 94 3.71 -41.52 16.09
C ASP A 94 3.03 -40.53 15.12
N ARG A 95 2.95 -39.23 15.47
CA ARG A 95 2.26 -38.21 14.66
C ARG A 95 3.16 -37.38 13.72
N LEU A 96 4.48 -37.39 13.96
CA LEU A 96 5.46 -36.50 13.31
C LEU A 96 5.71 -36.79 11.82
N LEU A 97 5.42 -38.00 11.33
CA LEU A 97 5.71 -38.38 9.93
C LEU A 97 4.58 -38.04 8.94
N LEU A 98 3.34 -37.83 9.43
CA LEU A 98 2.29 -37.19 8.62
C LEU A 98 2.35 -35.66 8.75
N GLU A 99 2.80 -35.12 9.89
CA GLU A 99 2.90 -33.68 10.14
C GLU A 99 3.90 -32.99 9.17
N HIS A 100 5.06 -33.60 8.89
CA HIS A 100 6.10 -32.98 8.05
C HIS A 100 5.87 -33.03 6.53
N TRP A 101 5.01 -33.92 6.01
CA TRP A 101 4.64 -33.89 4.58
C TRP A 101 3.63 -32.78 4.26
N HIS A 102 3.01 -32.21 5.29
CA HIS A 102 1.78 -31.45 5.20
C HIS A 102 1.97 -29.93 5.39
N GLU A 103 3.03 -29.49 6.09
CA GLU A 103 3.49 -28.08 6.12
C GLU A 103 4.06 -27.56 4.78
N HIS A 104 4.18 -28.44 3.77
CA HIS A 104 4.65 -28.10 2.42
C HIS A 104 3.75 -27.14 1.60
N HIS A 105 2.65 -26.65 2.17
CA HIS A 105 1.64 -25.86 1.46
C HIS A 105 1.38 -24.52 2.13
N GLN A 106 2.43 -23.80 2.54
CA GLN A 106 2.37 -22.34 2.53
C GLN A 106 2.25 -21.93 1.06
N HIS A 107 1.00 -21.77 0.62
CA HIS A 107 0.69 -21.39 -0.73
C HIS A 107 1.13 -19.93 -0.97
N PRO A 108 1.70 -19.63 -2.14
CA PRO A 108 2.23 -18.31 -2.44
C PRO A 108 1.08 -17.30 -2.45
N HIS A 109 1.17 -16.30 -1.58
CA HIS A 109 0.22 -15.19 -1.54
C HIS A 109 0.63 -14.15 -2.57
N GLN A 110 0.29 -14.41 -3.83
CA GLN A 110 0.55 -13.50 -4.93
C GLN A 110 -0.42 -12.31 -4.83
N HIS A 111 -0.02 -11.27 -4.11
CA HIS A 111 -0.65 -9.95 -4.16
C HIS A 111 -0.08 -9.19 -5.37
N GLU A 112 -0.64 -9.41 -6.55
CA GLU A 112 -0.43 -8.51 -7.69
C GLU A 112 -1.14 -7.19 -7.42
N HIS A 113 -0.35 -6.12 -7.25
CA HIS A 113 -0.81 -4.74 -7.31
C HIS A 113 -0.01 -4.01 -8.38
N GLY A 114 -0.73 -3.32 -9.25
CA GLY A 114 -0.20 -2.63 -10.43
C GLY A 114 0.89 -1.60 -10.12
N ASP A 115 1.92 -1.70 -10.96
CA ASP A 115 2.95 -0.77 -11.42
C ASP A 115 3.96 -0.06 -10.49
N ASN A 116 5.22 -0.30 -10.90
CA ASN A 116 6.46 0.49 -10.88
C ASN A 116 7.15 0.85 -9.56
N ALA A 117 6.50 0.85 -8.40
CA ALA A 117 7.17 1.22 -7.14
C ALA A 117 7.70 0.05 -6.28
N ASN A 118 7.50 -1.21 -6.69
CA ASN A 118 7.52 -2.33 -5.73
C ASN A 118 8.37 -3.54 -6.13
N LEU A 119 9.32 -3.42 -7.05
CA LEU A 119 10.18 -4.56 -7.42
C LEU A 119 11.01 -5.08 -6.24
N GLU A 120 11.50 -4.19 -5.38
CA GLU A 120 12.30 -4.58 -4.21
C GLU A 120 11.44 -5.22 -3.10
N GLY A 121 10.23 -4.69 -2.85
CA GLY A 121 9.29 -5.25 -1.89
C GLY A 121 8.73 -6.61 -2.31
N ILE A 122 8.38 -6.76 -3.59
CA ILE A 122 7.96 -8.04 -4.18
C ILE A 122 9.11 -9.04 -4.16
N TYR A 123 10.34 -8.62 -4.48
CA TYR A 123 11.51 -9.49 -4.44
C TYR A 123 11.81 -10.01 -3.03
N LEU A 124 11.78 -9.12 -2.02
CA LEU A 124 11.98 -9.50 -0.62
C LEU A 124 10.88 -10.43 -0.10
N HIS A 125 9.64 -10.24 -0.56
CA HIS A 125 8.52 -11.12 -0.25
C HIS A 125 8.71 -12.53 -0.83
N VAL A 126 8.97 -12.64 -2.13
CA VAL A 126 9.20 -13.93 -2.80
C VAL A 126 10.43 -14.64 -2.24
N LEU A 127 11.47 -13.89 -1.87
CA LEU A 127 12.66 -14.43 -1.20
C LEU A 127 12.33 -14.97 0.20
N ALA A 128 11.50 -14.27 0.97
CA ALA A 128 11.06 -14.72 2.29
C ALA A 128 10.31 -16.06 2.20
N ASP A 129 9.42 -16.21 1.22
CA ASP A 129 8.64 -17.43 0.98
C ASP A 129 9.54 -18.63 0.60
N ALA A 130 10.50 -18.39 -0.30
CA ALA A 130 11.45 -19.43 -0.70
C ALA A 130 12.32 -19.88 0.48
N LEU A 131 12.81 -18.93 1.29
CA LEU A 131 13.60 -19.23 2.49
C LEU A 131 12.78 -19.92 3.59
N GLY A 132 11.48 -19.63 3.69
CA GLY A 132 10.60 -20.29 4.65
C GLY A 132 10.44 -21.77 4.40
N SER A 133 10.16 -22.15 3.14
CA SER A 133 10.07 -23.58 2.77
C SER A 133 11.38 -24.35 3.00
N ILE A 134 12.52 -23.73 2.69
CA ILE A 134 13.85 -24.33 2.92
C ILE A 134 14.13 -24.45 4.43
N GLY A 135 13.77 -23.43 5.21
CA GLY A 135 14.00 -23.39 6.65
C GLY A 135 13.30 -24.53 7.40
N VAL A 136 12.04 -24.82 7.05
CA VAL A 136 11.26 -25.92 7.64
C VAL A 136 11.81 -27.30 7.26
N ILE A 137 12.21 -27.48 6.00
CA ILE A 137 12.83 -28.76 5.57
C ILE A 137 14.13 -29.01 6.33
N VAL A 138 14.96 -27.98 6.49
CA VAL A 138 16.22 -28.09 7.23
C VAL A 138 15.97 -28.33 8.72
N SER A 139 15.00 -27.66 9.35
CA SER A 139 14.68 -27.90 10.77
C SER A 139 14.22 -29.33 11.02
N THR A 140 13.38 -29.87 10.14
CA THR A 140 12.89 -31.27 10.19
C THR A 140 14.05 -32.27 10.18
N ILE A 141 14.98 -32.12 9.22
CA ILE A 141 16.14 -33.01 9.07
C ILE A 141 17.05 -32.90 10.31
N LEU A 142 17.21 -31.71 10.87
CA LEU A 142 18.00 -31.49 12.08
C LEU A 142 17.35 -32.14 13.31
N ILE A 143 16.02 -32.11 13.43
CA ILE A 143 15.29 -32.80 14.51
C ILE A 143 15.51 -34.30 14.43
N GLU A 144 15.41 -34.90 13.23
CA GLU A 144 15.65 -36.34 13.07
C GLU A 144 17.08 -36.76 13.41
N HIS A 145 18.07 -35.93 13.05
CA HIS A 145 19.48 -36.28 13.23
C HIS A 145 20.01 -36.00 14.64
N PHE A 146 19.56 -34.91 15.28
CA PHE A 146 20.05 -34.47 16.59
C PHE A 146 19.08 -34.71 17.75
N GLY A 147 17.82 -35.02 17.47
CA GLY A 147 16.78 -35.30 18.47
C GLY A 147 16.35 -34.09 19.31
N TRP A 148 16.81 -32.88 18.97
CA TRP A 148 16.44 -31.65 19.69
C TRP A 148 15.28 -30.95 18.99
N THR A 149 14.13 -30.84 19.66
CA THR A 149 12.91 -30.23 19.12
C THR A 149 12.97 -28.70 19.01
N GLY A 150 14.04 -28.07 19.51
CA GLY A 150 14.20 -26.61 19.47
C GLY A 150 14.52 -26.03 18.09
N PHE A 151 14.89 -26.85 17.11
CA PHE A 151 15.17 -26.38 15.74
C PHE A 151 13.91 -25.85 15.03
N ASP A 152 12.73 -26.41 15.31
CA ASP A 152 11.46 -25.95 14.74
C ASP A 152 11.12 -24.52 15.20
N PRO A 153 11.05 -24.21 16.51
CA PRO A 153 10.86 -22.84 17.01
C PRO A 153 11.84 -21.80 16.44
N ILE A 154 13.12 -22.18 16.27
CA ILE A 154 14.13 -21.27 15.71
C ILE A 154 13.83 -20.95 14.25
N ALA A 155 13.45 -21.96 13.46
CA ALA A 155 13.03 -21.77 12.08
C ALA A 155 11.75 -20.91 12.01
N SER A 156 10.77 -21.14 12.88
CA SER A 156 9.54 -20.33 12.93
C SER A 156 9.80 -18.86 13.29
N ILE A 157 10.72 -18.57 14.24
CA ILE A 157 11.13 -17.19 14.58
C ILE A 157 11.76 -16.51 13.36
N PHE A 158 12.63 -17.23 12.64
CA PHE A 158 13.28 -16.72 11.44
C PHE A 158 12.26 -16.37 10.36
N ILE A 159 11.30 -17.26 10.08
CA ILE A 159 10.24 -17.03 9.09
C ILE A 159 9.35 -15.86 9.50
N ALA A 160 8.92 -15.80 10.77
CA ALA A 160 8.11 -14.70 11.27
C ALA A 160 8.81 -13.34 11.06
N GLY A 161 10.12 -13.27 11.31
CA GLY A 161 10.92 -12.08 11.05
C GLY A 161 11.00 -11.70 9.57
N LEU A 162 11.12 -12.67 8.67
CA LEU A 162 11.13 -12.43 7.22
C LEU A 162 9.78 -11.90 6.72
N ILE A 163 8.66 -12.49 7.18
CA ILE A 163 7.30 -12.00 6.88
C ILE A 163 7.15 -10.55 7.37
N PHE A 164 7.56 -10.26 8.61
CA PHE A 164 7.46 -8.92 9.17
C PHE A 164 8.23 -7.88 8.33
N MET A 165 9.47 -8.20 7.95
CA MET A 165 10.30 -7.34 7.10
C MET A 165 9.70 -7.13 5.71
N SER A 166 9.10 -8.16 5.13
CA SER A 166 8.46 -8.10 3.81
C SER A 166 7.20 -7.22 3.80
N VAL A 167 6.46 -7.14 4.90
CA VAL A 167 5.19 -6.39 4.96
C VAL A 167 5.41 -4.88 5.21
N ILE A 168 6.51 -4.48 5.86
CA ILE A 168 6.82 -3.05 6.10
C ILE A 168 6.81 -2.20 4.82
N PRO A 169 7.52 -2.55 3.74
CA PRO A 169 7.51 -1.75 2.52
C PRO A 169 6.11 -1.70 1.89
N LEU A 170 5.38 -2.82 1.92
CA LEU A 170 4.00 -2.89 1.42
C LEU A 170 3.09 -1.90 2.18
N LEU A 171 3.13 -1.92 3.51
CA LEU A 171 2.31 -1.02 4.34
C LEU A 171 2.68 0.44 4.12
N ARG A 172 3.97 0.78 4.04
CA ARG A 172 4.41 2.16 3.76
C ARG A 172 3.89 2.66 2.42
N HIS A 173 3.98 1.83 1.38
CA HIS A 173 3.51 2.19 0.06
C HIS A 173 1.99 2.39 0.02
N SER A 174 1.21 1.42 0.52
CA SER A 174 -0.25 1.55 0.56
C SER A 174 -0.71 2.74 1.40
N THR A 175 -0.03 3.01 2.53
CA THR A 175 -0.32 4.20 3.34
C THR A 175 -0.01 5.48 2.57
N GLY A 176 1.10 5.52 1.82
CA GLY A 176 1.46 6.68 1.00
C GLY A 176 0.41 7.02 -0.05
N VAL A 177 -0.09 6.02 -0.77
CA VAL A 177 -1.17 6.20 -1.76
C VAL A 177 -2.47 6.66 -1.08
N LEU A 178 -2.82 6.06 0.06
CA LEU A 178 -4.02 6.45 0.84
C LEU A 178 -3.91 7.86 1.42
N MET A 179 -2.71 8.28 1.82
CA MET A 179 -2.42 9.63 2.33
C MET A 179 -2.13 10.66 1.22
N LEU A 180 -2.23 10.27 -0.05
CA LEU A 180 -1.96 11.14 -1.20
C LEU A 180 -0.54 11.72 -1.21
N ILE A 181 0.44 10.96 -0.70
CA ILE A 181 1.83 11.38 -0.65
C ILE A 181 2.38 11.47 -2.07
N ILE A 182 3.13 12.54 -2.34
CA ILE A 182 3.84 12.78 -3.60
C ILE A 182 5.32 12.47 -3.38
N SER A 183 6.01 11.91 -4.38
CA SER A 183 7.45 11.65 -4.32
C SER A 183 8.27 12.94 -4.44
N ASP A 184 9.47 12.96 -3.84
CA ASP A 184 10.36 14.13 -3.88
C ASP A 184 10.71 14.56 -5.32
N ASP A 185 10.89 13.61 -6.23
CA ASP A 185 11.14 13.90 -7.65
C ASP A 185 9.95 14.62 -8.31
N MET A 186 8.73 14.24 -7.96
CA MET A 186 7.51 14.84 -8.50
C MET A 186 7.27 16.23 -7.88
N ILE A 187 7.61 16.43 -6.61
CA ILE A 187 7.59 17.76 -5.99
C ILE A 187 8.49 18.72 -6.79
N GLY A 188 9.71 18.30 -7.14
CA GLY A 188 10.62 19.09 -7.97
C GLY A 188 10.04 19.44 -9.36
N ASN A 189 9.37 18.48 -10.02
CA ASN A 189 8.71 18.72 -11.31
C ASN A 189 7.54 19.70 -11.20
N ILE A 190 6.74 19.60 -10.13
CA ILE A 190 5.65 20.53 -9.84
C ILE A 190 6.18 21.94 -9.62
N ASP A 191 7.27 22.09 -8.85
CA ASP A 191 7.87 23.39 -8.57
C ASP A 191 8.38 24.06 -9.85
N ILE A 192 9.05 23.31 -10.73
CA ILE A 192 9.50 23.80 -12.04
C ILE A 192 8.29 24.24 -12.88
N ALA A 193 7.23 23.44 -12.93
CA ALA A 193 6.04 23.74 -13.70
C ALA A 193 5.33 25.00 -13.19
N LEU A 194 5.20 25.15 -11.86
CA LEU A 194 4.61 26.33 -11.23
C LEU A 194 5.46 27.59 -11.45
N GLN A 195 6.79 27.46 -11.45
CA GLN A 195 7.68 28.57 -11.82
C GLN A 195 7.51 28.98 -13.28
N GLU A 196 7.34 28.04 -14.21
CA GLU A 196 7.08 28.35 -15.62
C GLU A 196 5.70 29.01 -15.81
N VAL A 197 4.68 28.59 -15.04
CA VAL A 197 3.36 29.24 -15.02
C VAL A 197 3.44 30.73 -14.66
N LEU A 198 4.35 31.12 -13.75
CA LEU A 198 4.56 32.53 -13.40
C LEU A 198 5.14 33.38 -14.56
N HIS A 199 5.77 32.75 -15.55
CA HIS A 199 6.33 33.44 -16.72
C HIS A 199 5.32 33.58 -17.87
N VAL A 200 4.11 33.02 -17.72
CA VAL A 200 3.04 33.16 -18.70
C VAL A 200 2.56 34.61 -18.73
N SER A 201 2.46 35.19 -19.93
CA SER A 201 2.04 36.57 -20.10
C SER A 201 0.62 36.79 -19.57
N GLY A 202 0.46 37.73 -18.65
CA GLY A 202 -0.82 38.05 -18.02
C GLY A 202 -1.08 37.30 -16.71
N VAL A 203 -0.17 36.44 -16.24
CA VAL A 203 -0.22 35.84 -14.90
C VAL A 203 0.50 36.74 -13.88
N THR A 204 -0.15 37.01 -12.75
CA THR A 204 0.38 37.84 -11.66
C THR A 204 0.87 36.98 -10.49
N SER A 205 0.18 35.89 -10.18
CA SER A 205 0.55 34.96 -9.11
C SER A 205 -0.26 33.68 -9.23
N TYR A 206 0.15 32.62 -8.53
CA TYR A 206 -0.70 31.46 -8.27
C TYR A 206 -0.93 31.29 -6.76
N SER A 207 -1.97 30.53 -6.42
CA SER A 207 -2.31 30.13 -5.06
C SER A 207 -3.04 28.78 -5.07
N LEU A 208 -3.14 28.13 -3.91
CA LEU A 208 -3.83 26.86 -3.74
C LEU A 208 -3.42 25.77 -4.76
N ALA A 209 -2.14 25.70 -5.11
CA ALA A 209 -1.64 24.61 -5.93
C ALA A 209 -1.64 23.32 -5.09
N LYS A 210 -2.51 22.36 -5.42
CA LYS A 210 -2.55 21.05 -4.77
C LYS A 210 -2.57 19.98 -5.83
N PHE A 211 -1.63 19.07 -5.74
CA PHE A 211 -1.54 17.90 -6.62
C PHE A 211 -1.59 16.66 -5.75
N TRP A 212 -2.16 15.58 -6.29
CA TRP A 212 -2.23 14.31 -5.59
C TRP A 212 -2.29 13.15 -6.59
N PRO A 213 -1.78 11.97 -6.22
CA PRO A 213 -1.97 10.77 -7.03
C PRO A 213 -3.45 10.38 -7.00
N SER A 214 -4.05 10.24 -8.18
CA SER A 214 -5.40 9.71 -8.36
C SER A 214 -5.38 8.18 -8.38
N ASP A 215 -4.41 7.63 -9.11
CA ASP A 215 -4.09 6.21 -9.28
C ASP A 215 -2.56 6.06 -9.35
N GLY A 216 -2.02 4.85 -9.19
CA GLY A 216 -0.56 4.58 -9.14
C GLY A 216 0.28 5.25 -10.25
N GLU A 217 -0.34 5.55 -11.40
CA GLU A 217 0.30 6.25 -12.53
C GLU A 217 -0.40 7.57 -12.95
N CYS A 218 -1.58 7.88 -12.41
CA CYS A 218 -2.35 9.06 -12.80
C CYS A 218 -2.36 10.11 -11.70
N PHE A 219 -2.18 11.38 -12.07
CA PHE A 219 -2.22 12.53 -11.17
C PHE A 219 -3.48 13.36 -11.39
N ALA A 220 -3.95 13.94 -10.30
CA ALA A 220 -4.97 14.97 -10.30
C ALA A 220 -4.45 16.21 -9.58
N GLY A 221 -4.99 17.37 -9.90
CA GLY A 221 -4.60 18.59 -9.24
C GLY A 221 -5.56 19.75 -9.42
N ASN A 222 -5.35 20.76 -8.58
CA ASN A 222 -5.96 22.06 -8.73
C ASN A 222 -4.91 23.15 -8.59
N VAL A 223 -5.14 24.26 -9.29
CA VAL A 223 -4.34 25.46 -9.16
C VAL A 223 -5.24 26.67 -9.38
N HIS A 224 -5.02 27.71 -8.57
CA HIS A 224 -5.68 28.98 -8.76
C HIS A 224 -4.64 29.99 -9.27
N VAL A 225 -4.88 30.53 -10.47
CA VAL A 225 -4.02 31.52 -11.11
C VAL A 225 -4.70 32.88 -11.08
N GLN A 226 -3.98 33.91 -10.63
CA GLN A 226 -4.41 35.29 -10.69
C GLN A 226 -3.90 35.92 -11.99
N ALA A 227 -4.81 36.44 -12.79
CA ALA A 227 -4.51 37.08 -14.06
C ALA A 227 -4.68 38.61 -13.99
N THR A 228 -4.00 39.33 -14.87
CA THR A 228 -4.21 40.78 -15.05
C THR A 228 -5.62 41.05 -15.59
N ALA A 229 -6.17 42.25 -15.32
CA ALA A 229 -7.54 42.61 -15.69
C ALA A 229 -7.80 42.49 -17.20
N ASP A 230 -6.79 42.83 -18.00
CA ASP A 230 -6.84 42.88 -19.46
C ASP A 230 -6.55 41.54 -20.14
N ALA A 231 -6.15 40.51 -19.39
CA ALA A 231 -5.79 39.22 -19.97
C ALA A 231 -7.03 38.39 -20.39
N ASP A 232 -6.83 37.55 -21.42
CA ASP A 232 -7.79 36.51 -21.79
C ASP A 232 -7.63 35.30 -20.84
N THR A 233 -8.69 35.01 -20.09
CA THR A 233 -8.70 33.90 -19.14
C THR A 233 -8.65 32.55 -19.83
N GLN A 234 -9.24 32.40 -21.02
CA GLN A 234 -9.27 31.12 -21.70
C GLN A 234 -7.88 30.75 -22.24
N ASP A 235 -7.18 31.73 -22.81
CA ASP A 235 -5.82 31.53 -23.30
C ASP A 235 -4.86 31.19 -22.16
N ILE A 236 -4.92 31.92 -21.05
CA ILE A 236 -4.12 31.60 -19.84
C ILE A 236 -4.46 30.19 -19.33
N ALA A 237 -5.74 29.82 -19.24
CA ALA A 237 -6.13 28.48 -18.76
C ALA A 237 -5.52 27.38 -19.62
N SER A 238 -5.58 27.55 -20.94
CA SER A 238 -5.05 26.59 -21.90
C SER A 238 -3.53 26.46 -21.79
N GLU A 239 -2.82 27.58 -21.62
CA GLU A 239 -1.37 27.61 -21.55
C GLU A 239 -0.85 27.04 -20.22
N VAL A 240 -1.48 27.42 -19.11
CA VAL A 240 -1.17 26.86 -17.78
C VAL A 240 -1.42 25.35 -17.77
N THR A 241 -2.55 24.90 -18.34
CA THR A 241 -2.85 23.47 -18.46
C THR A 241 -1.78 22.73 -19.27
N ARG A 242 -1.31 23.34 -20.36
CA ARG A 242 -0.27 22.77 -21.23
C ARG A 242 1.06 22.61 -20.48
N ILE A 243 1.49 23.63 -19.74
CA ILE A 243 2.74 23.65 -18.96
C ILE A 243 2.69 22.60 -17.85
N LEU A 244 1.58 22.54 -17.09
CA LEU A 244 1.44 21.58 -16.00
C LEU A 244 1.43 20.13 -16.52
N LYS A 245 0.74 19.87 -17.63
CA LYS A 245 0.72 18.54 -18.26
C LYS A 245 2.05 18.13 -18.90
N SER A 246 2.91 19.07 -19.29
CA SER A 246 4.21 18.72 -19.87
C SER A 246 5.25 18.31 -18.82
N HIS A 247 5.09 18.75 -17.58
CA HIS A 247 6.02 18.46 -16.47
C HIS A 247 5.50 17.35 -15.55
N ILE A 248 4.18 17.26 -15.36
CA ILE A 248 3.54 16.29 -14.49
C ILE A 248 3.03 15.13 -15.35
N ASN A 249 3.84 14.08 -15.45
CA ASN A 249 3.48 12.87 -16.17
C ASN A 249 2.22 12.23 -15.55
N GLY A 250 1.24 11.90 -16.40
CA GLY A 250 -0.02 11.28 -15.96
C GLY A 250 -1.07 12.25 -15.39
N LEU A 251 -0.89 13.58 -15.52
CA LEU A 251 -1.87 14.57 -15.07
C LEU A 251 -3.14 14.56 -15.96
N ASN A 252 -4.15 13.82 -15.52
CA ASN A 252 -5.38 13.61 -16.27
C ASN A 252 -6.51 14.55 -15.84
N ASP A 253 -6.65 14.77 -14.53
CA ASP A 253 -7.70 15.61 -13.96
C ASP A 253 -7.10 16.88 -13.35
N LEU A 254 -7.19 17.99 -14.08
CA LEU A 254 -6.63 19.29 -13.66
C LEU A 254 -7.73 20.34 -13.67
N ALA A 255 -7.97 20.94 -12.52
CA ALA A 255 -8.82 22.11 -12.37
C ALA A 255 -7.97 23.39 -12.29
N VAL A 256 -7.98 24.19 -13.35
CA VAL A 256 -7.37 25.53 -13.37
C VAL A 256 -8.45 26.57 -13.15
N GLN A 257 -8.41 27.23 -11.99
CA GLN A 257 -9.28 28.37 -11.71
C GLN A 257 -8.52 29.66 -12.00
N ILE A 258 -9.15 30.59 -12.72
CA ILE A 258 -8.55 31.89 -13.02
C ILE A 258 -9.39 33.00 -12.42
N GLU A 259 -8.73 33.89 -11.68
CA GLU A 259 -9.33 35.08 -11.11
C GLU A 259 -8.62 36.32 -11.66
N LYS A 260 -9.39 37.26 -12.22
CA LYS A 260 -8.85 38.55 -12.66
C LYS A 260 -8.60 39.45 -11.45
N ALA A 261 -7.51 40.21 -11.49
CA ALA A 261 -7.19 41.19 -10.47
C ALA A 261 -8.23 42.33 -10.44
N ASN A 262 -9.24 42.22 -9.58
CA ASN A 262 -10.31 43.21 -9.41
C ASN A 262 -10.00 44.26 -8.32
N GLY A 263 -8.76 44.77 -8.29
CA GLY A 263 -8.32 45.79 -7.31
C GLY A 263 -7.93 45.25 -5.93
N PHE A 264 -7.96 43.92 -5.72
CA PHE A 264 -7.37 43.26 -4.55
C PHE A 264 -5.97 42.73 -4.88
N GLU A 265 -5.00 42.95 -3.97
CA GLU A 265 -3.61 42.46 -4.13
C GLU A 265 -3.48 40.93 -4.03
N SER A 266 -4.53 40.22 -3.64
CA SER A 266 -4.54 38.79 -3.40
C SER A 266 -5.81 38.14 -3.92
N CYS A 267 -5.67 36.90 -4.40
CA CYS A 267 -6.77 36.00 -4.70
C CYS A 267 -7.75 35.88 -3.52
N PHE A 268 -9.06 35.85 -3.78
CA PHE A 268 -10.08 35.78 -2.74
C PHE A 268 -9.96 34.53 -1.85
N CYS A 269 -9.43 33.44 -2.42
CA CYS A 269 -9.18 32.20 -1.69
C CYS A 269 -8.12 32.34 -0.59
N VAL A 270 -7.13 33.22 -0.77
CA VAL A 270 -6.09 33.49 0.22
C VAL A 270 -6.66 34.33 1.36
N VAL A 271 -7.48 35.34 1.03
CA VAL A 271 -8.17 36.19 2.01
C VAL A 271 -9.05 35.36 2.94
N ILE A 272 -9.77 34.37 2.42
CA ILE A 272 -10.58 33.46 3.25
C ILE A 272 -9.72 32.56 4.14
N SER A 273 -8.60 32.04 3.64
CA SER A 273 -7.70 31.21 4.46
C SER A 273 -7.15 31.98 5.65
N ASP A 274 -6.64 33.19 5.40
CA ASP A 274 -6.07 34.07 6.42
C ASP A 274 -7.12 34.45 7.48
N MET A 275 -8.38 34.60 7.09
CA MET A 275 -9.49 34.89 8.01
C MET A 275 -9.93 33.69 8.87
N VAL A 276 -9.75 32.46 8.37
CA VAL A 276 -10.20 31.23 9.06
C VAL A 276 -9.08 30.61 9.91
N GLY A 277 -7.87 31.18 9.91
CA GLY A 277 -6.71 30.62 10.61
C GLY A 277 -6.23 29.31 9.98
N GLY A 278 -6.43 29.17 8.66
CA GLY A 278 -5.99 28.01 7.90
C GLY A 278 -4.49 27.98 7.66
N ILE A 279 -4.00 26.82 7.21
CA ILE A 279 -2.60 26.54 6.83
C ILE A 279 -2.08 27.66 5.91
N GLU A 280 -0.88 28.18 6.19
CA GLU A 280 -0.18 29.18 5.38
C GLU A 280 -0.03 28.63 3.96
N PHE A 281 -0.79 29.18 3.00
CA PHE A 281 -0.75 28.74 1.61
C PHE A 281 0.41 29.41 0.89
N ASP A 282 1.23 28.64 0.19
CA ASP A 282 2.33 29.16 -0.62
C ASP A 282 1.83 30.22 -1.60
N ARG A 283 2.16 31.48 -1.30
CA ARG A 283 1.87 32.64 -2.15
C ARG A 283 3.12 32.98 -2.92
N VAL A 284 3.13 32.69 -4.20
CA VAL A 284 4.26 33.04 -5.07
C VAL A 284 3.79 34.06 -6.11
N LYS A 285 4.40 35.25 -6.07
CA LYS A 285 4.15 36.33 -7.02
C LYS A 285 5.02 36.13 -8.26
N ALA A 286 4.48 36.44 -9.42
CA ALA A 286 5.28 36.62 -10.63
C ALA A 286 6.17 37.85 -10.45
N ASN A 287 7.40 37.79 -10.96
CA ASN A 287 8.35 38.91 -10.94
C ASN A 287 7.96 39.98 -11.96
#